data_AF-A0AAN4R1Z3-F1
#
_entry.id   AF-A0AAN4R1Z3-F1
#
_cell.length_a   1.000
_cell.length_b   1.000
_cell.length_c   1.000
_cell.angle_alpha   90.00
_cell.angle_beta   90.00
_cell.angle_gamma   90.00
#
_symmetry.space_group_name_H-M   'P 1'
#
loop_
_entity.id
_entity.type
_entity.pdbx_description
1 polymer ?
#
loop_
_entity_poly.entity_id
_entity_poly.type
_entity_poly.pdbx_seq_one_letter_code
_entity_poly.pdbx_strand_id
1 'polypeptide(L)'
;MSPDSTQPDLFDYVSPFRRTRLDPEEAPLLLVTTRAFSDREKDDGWLYCLTSAEAGEALLLDGLPLNARHPLLLCARPAVLALLIDHAQTEDGVQVVLLRVRQAHVAPWLENDPDMSARLGASCYLLSRQIPLG
;
A
#
# COMPACT_ATOMS: atom_id res chain seq x y z
N MET A 1 38.27 41.03 -0.52
CA MET A 1 38.39 39.78 0.24
C MET A 1 36.99 39.25 0.44
N SER A 2 36.61 38.22 -0.31
CA SER A 2 35.34 37.51 -0.14
C SER A 2 35.69 36.09 0.29
N PRO A 3 35.21 35.57 1.43
CA PRO A 3 35.49 34.20 1.78
C PRO A 3 34.55 33.24 1.05
N ASP A 4 35.16 32.15 0.63
CA ASP A 4 34.68 30.90 0.07
C ASP A 4 33.18 30.63 0.10
N SER A 5 32.63 30.46 -1.11
CA SER A 5 31.44 29.64 -1.32
C SER A 5 31.86 28.18 -1.21
N THR A 6 31.77 27.59 -0.02
CA THR A 6 31.99 26.16 0.19
C THR A 6 30.94 25.39 -0.59
N GLN A 7 31.26 25.01 -1.82
CA GLN A 7 30.44 24.12 -2.63
C GLN A 7 30.52 22.73 -1.96
N PRO A 8 29.40 22.15 -1.51
CA PRO A 8 29.43 20.81 -0.94
C PRO A 8 29.94 19.82 -1.99
N ASP A 9 30.89 18.99 -1.59
CA ASP A 9 31.59 18.05 -2.45
C ASP A 9 30.58 17.02 -3.00
N LEU A 10 30.56 16.83 -4.32
CA LEU A 10 29.59 15.95 -5.01
C LEU A 10 29.76 14.48 -4.59
N PHE A 11 30.91 14.14 -4.02
CA PHE A 11 31.29 12.79 -3.59
C PHE A 11 30.87 12.46 -2.15
N ASP A 12 30.46 13.46 -1.36
CA ASP A 12 29.87 13.26 -0.02
C ASP A 12 28.34 13.09 -0.09
N TYR A 13 27.77 12.97 -1.29
CA TYR A 13 26.36 12.64 -1.48
C TYR A 13 26.10 11.19 -1.03
N VAL A 14 25.82 11.01 0.25
CA VAL A 14 25.15 9.82 0.76
C VAL A 14 23.74 9.86 0.17
N SER A 15 23.47 9.03 -0.83
CA SER A 15 22.12 8.90 -1.37
C SER A 15 21.18 8.68 -0.18
N PRO A 16 20.14 9.53 0.00
CA PRO A 16 19.21 9.37 1.10
C PRO A 16 18.74 7.92 1.07
N PHE A 17 18.80 7.24 2.22
CA PHE A 17 18.44 5.84 2.33
C PHE A 17 16.96 5.72 1.93
N ARG A 18 16.72 5.46 0.64
CA ARG A 18 15.36 5.45 0.08
C ARG A 18 14.77 4.13 0.46
N ARG A 19 13.99 4.13 1.52
CA ARG A 19 13.24 2.98 1.93
C ARG A 19 12.36 2.50 0.77
N THR A 20 12.63 1.30 0.27
CA THR A 20 11.95 0.72 -0.89
C THR A 20 10.91 -0.32 -0.51
N ARG A 21 10.92 -0.76 0.75
CA ARG A 21 10.02 -1.79 1.28
C ARG A 21 9.79 -1.62 2.79
N LEU A 22 8.65 -2.09 3.27
CA LEU A 22 8.40 -2.37 4.69
C LEU A 22 8.59 -3.85 4.92
N ASP A 23 9.39 -4.22 5.93
CA ASP A 23 9.63 -5.61 6.21
C ASP A 23 8.38 -6.25 6.84
N PRO A 24 8.18 -7.57 6.69
CA PRO A 24 7.05 -8.27 7.29
C PRO A 24 6.93 -8.08 8.81
N GLU A 25 8.04 -7.81 9.51
CA GLU A 25 8.05 -7.55 10.95
C GLU A 25 7.45 -6.18 11.31
N GLU A 26 7.64 -5.16 10.45
CA GLU A 26 7.14 -3.81 10.69
C GLU A 26 5.69 -3.66 10.25
N ALA A 27 5.33 -4.30 9.13
CA ALA A 27 3.98 -4.28 8.59
C ALA A 27 3.51 -5.71 8.28
N PRO A 28 3.15 -6.49 9.31
CA PRO A 28 2.72 -7.88 9.10
C PRO A 28 1.48 -7.96 8.24
N LEU A 29 1.60 -8.68 7.13
CA LEU A 29 0.51 -9.03 6.24
C LEU A 29 -0.12 -10.34 6.67
N LEU A 30 -1.45 -10.38 6.63
CA LEU A 30 -2.22 -11.58 6.96
C LEU A 30 -3.14 -11.94 5.80
N LEU A 31 -3.15 -13.22 5.44
CA LEU A 31 -4.10 -13.76 4.48
C LEU A 31 -5.50 -13.84 5.09
N VAL A 32 -6.51 -13.43 4.31
CA VAL A 32 -7.92 -13.52 4.69
C VAL A 32 -8.56 -14.69 3.95
N THR A 33 -8.78 -15.80 4.64
CA THR A 33 -9.19 -17.08 4.02
C THR A 33 -10.67 -17.41 4.18
N THR A 34 -11.36 -16.91 5.22
CA THR A 34 -12.69 -17.43 5.60
C THR A 34 -13.61 -16.35 6.17
N ARG A 35 -13.77 -15.22 5.48
CA ARG A 35 -14.65 -14.15 5.95
C ARG A 35 -15.64 -13.71 4.87
N ALA A 36 -16.92 -13.78 5.20
CA ALA A 36 -17.97 -13.14 4.42
C ALA A 36 -17.92 -11.63 4.71
N PHE A 37 -17.78 -10.83 3.65
CA PHE A 37 -17.86 -9.37 3.71
C PHE A 37 -19.30 -8.95 3.42
N SER A 38 -19.76 -7.88 4.08
CA SER A 38 -21.09 -7.32 3.88
C SER A 38 -21.03 -5.84 3.52
N ASP A 39 -22.14 -5.28 3.09
CA ASP A 39 -22.33 -3.86 2.75
C ASP A 39 -22.32 -2.94 4.00
N ARG A 40 -22.53 -3.50 5.18
CA ARG A 40 -22.60 -2.77 6.46
C ARG A 40 -21.32 -2.84 7.27
N GLU A 41 -20.21 -3.14 6.61
CA GLU A 41 -18.93 -3.20 7.28
C GLU A 41 -18.51 -1.84 7.80
N LYS A 42 -17.91 -1.85 8.99
CA LYS A 42 -17.30 -0.67 9.59
C LYS A 42 -15.79 -0.76 9.43
N ASP A 43 -15.15 0.39 9.50
CA ASP A 43 -13.70 0.46 9.67
C ASP A 43 -13.29 -0.31 10.94
N ASP A 44 -12.29 -1.17 10.83
CA ASP A 44 -11.74 -1.98 11.91
C ASP A 44 -10.23 -1.76 12.12
N GLY A 45 -9.69 -0.67 11.55
CA GLY A 45 -8.27 -0.31 11.58
C GLY A 45 -7.38 -1.24 10.76
N TRP A 46 -7.96 -2.06 9.90
CA TRP A 46 -7.25 -2.85 8.90
C TRP A 46 -7.47 -2.27 7.51
N LEU A 47 -6.41 -2.29 6.73
CA LEU A 47 -6.46 -2.05 5.30
C LEU A 47 -6.30 -3.37 4.56
N TYR A 48 -7.00 -3.47 3.44
CA TYR A 48 -7.13 -4.68 2.65
C TYR A 48 -6.56 -4.47 1.26
N CYS A 49 -5.88 -5.49 0.74
CA CYS A 49 -5.33 -5.51 -0.61
C CYS A 49 -5.82 -6.77 -1.32
N LEU A 50 -6.36 -6.61 -2.52
CA LEU A 50 -6.67 -7.71 -3.42
C LEU A 50 -5.56 -7.82 -4.45
N THR A 51 -4.98 -9.01 -4.60
CA THR A 51 -3.87 -9.26 -5.53
C THR A 51 -3.89 -10.70 -6.03
N SER A 52 -3.08 -11.03 -7.04
CA SER A 52 -2.96 -12.42 -7.51
C SER A 52 -2.31 -13.30 -6.44
N ALA A 53 -2.56 -14.61 -6.46
CA ALA A 53 -1.96 -15.54 -5.51
C ALA A 53 -0.41 -15.46 -5.47
N GLU A 54 0.23 -15.39 -6.63
CA GLU A 54 1.70 -15.27 -6.76
C GLU A 54 2.23 -13.96 -6.15
N ALA A 55 1.60 -12.83 -6.48
CA ALA A 55 1.99 -11.54 -5.91
C ALA A 55 1.73 -11.50 -4.40
N GLY A 56 0.63 -12.11 -3.94
CA GLY A 56 0.30 -12.18 -2.52
C GLY A 56 1.31 -12.99 -1.71
N GLU A 57 1.82 -14.10 -2.25
CA GLU A 57 2.91 -14.87 -1.63
C GLU A 57 4.19 -14.04 -1.53
N ALA A 58 4.57 -13.34 -2.61
CA ALA A 58 5.73 -12.45 -2.60
C ALA A 58 5.58 -11.32 -1.56
N LEU A 59 4.37 -10.76 -1.40
CA LEU A 59 4.11 -9.75 -0.37
C LEU A 59 4.22 -10.30 1.05
N LEU A 60 3.76 -11.54 1.29
CA LEU A 60 3.85 -12.21 2.59
C LEU A 60 5.31 -12.54 2.96
N LEU A 61 6.12 -12.94 1.98
CA LEU A 61 7.52 -13.32 2.18
C LEU A 61 8.44 -12.11 2.27
N ASP A 62 8.34 -11.20 1.31
CA ASP A 62 9.28 -10.10 1.18
C ASP A 62 8.84 -8.84 1.95
N GLY A 63 7.54 -8.68 2.20
CA GLY A 63 6.94 -7.49 2.81
C GLY A 63 6.33 -6.51 1.78
N LEU A 64 5.97 -5.30 2.22
CA LEU A 64 5.21 -4.36 1.39
C LEU A 64 6.11 -3.44 0.56
N PRO A 65 6.05 -3.46 -0.78
CA PRO A 65 6.85 -2.58 -1.62
C PRO A 65 6.37 -1.14 -1.48
N LEU A 66 7.31 -0.24 -1.26
CA LEU A 66 7.08 1.19 -1.36
C LEU A 66 7.53 1.60 -2.76
N ASN A 67 6.60 1.68 -3.72
CA ASN A 67 6.91 2.04 -5.10
C ASN A 67 5.90 3.05 -5.63
N ALA A 68 6.35 4.28 -5.87
CA ALA A 68 5.48 5.35 -6.39
C ALA A 68 5.02 5.11 -7.84
N ARG A 69 5.73 4.29 -8.63
CA ARG A 69 5.34 3.98 -10.02
C ARG A 69 4.25 2.92 -10.11
N HIS A 70 4.26 2.00 -9.13
CA HIS A 70 3.30 0.91 -9.03
C HIS A 70 2.88 0.81 -7.57
N PRO A 71 2.10 1.80 -7.07
CA PRO A 71 1.67 1.81 -5.69
C PRO A 71 0.72 0.64 -5.43
N LEU A 72 0.80 0.09 -4.22
CA LEU A 72 -0.13 -0.95 -3.81
C LEU A 72 -1.44 -0.29 -3.38
N LEU A 73 -2.56 -0.68 -3.98
CA LEU A 73 -3.87 -0.22 -3.56
C LEU A 73 -4.28 -0.92 -2.25
N LEU A 74 -4.64 -0.11 -1.26
CA LEU A 74 -5.12 -0.51 0.05
C LEU A 74 -6.48 0.14 0.31
N CYS A 75 -7.48 -0.63 0.68
CA CYS A 75 -8.81 -0.09 0.98
C CYS A 75 -9.26 -0.41 2.40
N ALA A 76 -10.07 0.49 2.97
CA ALA A 76 -10.76 0.22 4.22
C ALA A 76 -11.76 -0.91 4.03
N ARG A 77 -12.10 -1.59 5.13
CA ARG A 77 -13.01 -2.74 5.12
C ARG A 77 -14.32 -2.55 4.34
N PRO A 78 -15.01 -1.39 4.38
CA PRO A 78 -16.27 -1.24 3.65
C PRO A 78 -16.11 -1.30 2.13
N ALA A 79 -14.93 -0.99 1.58
CA ALA A 79 -14.64 -1.07 0.15
C ALA A 79 -14.33 -2.49 -0.35
N VAL A 80 -14.08 -3.46 0.54
CA VAL A 80 -13.62 -4.81 0.16
C VAL A 80 -14.65 -5.55 -0.70
N LEU A 81 -15.94 -5.46 -0.34
CA LEU A 81 -16.98 -6.13 -1.11
C LEU A 81 -17.07 -5.56 -2.54
N ALA A 82 -17.04 -4.24 -2.67
CA ALA A 82 -17.06 -3.57 -3.97
C ALA A 82 -15.80 -3.93 -4.79
N LEU A 83 -14.64 -4.01 -4.15
CA LEU A 83 -13.38 -4.41 -4.80
C LEU A 83 -13.43 -5.85 -5.35
N LEU A 84 -14.02 -6.78 -4.59
CA LEU A 84 -14.19 -8.17 -5.03
C LEU A 84 -15.16 -8.28 -6.21
N ILE A 85 -16.24 -7.48 -6.21
CA ILE A 85 -17.21 -7.44 -7.32
C ILE A 85 -16.57 -6.84 -8.58
N ASP A 86 -15.84 -5.73 -8.44
CA ASP A 86 -15.12 -5.06 -9.54
C ASP A 86 -14.12 -6.00 -10.21
N HIS A 87 -13.37 -6.76 -9.41
CA HIS A 87 -12.43 -7.76 -9.90
C HIS A 87 -13.13 -8.92 -10.62
N ALA A 88 -14.20 -9.48 -10.04
CA ALA A 88 -14.98 -10.56 -10.65
C ALA A 88 -15.63 -10.16 -11.99
N GLN A 89 -15.86 -8.87 -12.23
CA GLN A 89 -16.37 -8.35 -13.50
C GLN A 89 -15.28 -8.09 -14.56
N THR A 90 -14.03 -7.94 -14.14
CA THR A 90 -12.93 -7.46 -14.98
C THR A 90 -11.95 -8.56 -15.40
N GLU A 91 -11.69 -9.54 -14.53
CA GLU A 91 -10.68 -10.58 -14.78
C GLU A 91 -11.29 -11.98 -14.70
N ASP A 92 -11.38 -12.63 -15.86
CA ASP A 92 -11.91 -14.00 -15.95
C ASP A 92 -10.76 -15.00 -15.75
N GLY A 93 -10.69 -15.61 -14.56
CA GLY A 93 -9.85 -16.78 -14.30
C GLY A 93 -8.53 -16.57 -13.52
N VAL A 94 -8.20 -15.35 -13.08
CA VAL A 94 -7.03 -15.13 -12.19
C VAL A 94 -7.40 -15.47 -10.75
N GLN A 95 -6.67 -16.39 -10.12
CA GLN A 95 -6.85 -16.66 -8.70
C GLN A 95 -6.31 -15.51 -7.87
N VAL A 96 -7.20 -14.79 -7.20
CA VAL A 96 -6.86 -13.70 -6.27
C VAL A 96 -6.87 -14.13 -4.82
N VAL A 97 -6.06 -13.42 -4.03
CA VAL A 97 -5.99 -13.53 -2.59
C VAL A 97 -6.23 -12.15 -1.98
N LEU A 98 -6.90 -12.15 -0.84
CA LEU A 98 -7.15 -10.95 -0.05
C LEU A 98 -6.19 -10.93 1.13
N LEU A 99 -5.34 -9.91 1.19
CA LEU A 99 -4.42 -9.66 2.30
C LEU A 99 -4.93 -8.49 3.14
N ARG A 100 -4.50 -8.44 4.40
CA ARG A 100 -4.74 -7.29 5.27
C ARG A 100 -3.50 -6.89 6.06
N VAL A 101 -3.40 -5.59 6.36
CA VAL A 101 -2.35 -5.00 7.20
C VAL A 101 -2.96 -3.98 8.16
N ARG A 102 -2.36 -3.77 9.32
CA ARG A 102 -2.80 -2.73 10.26
C ARG A 102 -2.53 -1.36 9.66
N GLN A 103 -3.55 -0.50 9.61
CA GLN A 103 -3.41 0.86 9.09
C GLN A 103 -2.30 1.63 9.81
N ALA A 104 -2.22 1.50 11.13
CA ALA A 104 -1.19 2.16 11.95
C ALA A 104 0.25 1.81 11.55
N HIS A 105 0.49 0.61 11.01
CA HIS A 105 1.83 0.16 10.61
C HIS A 105 2.25 0.70 9.24
N VAL A 106 1.30 1.19 8.44
CA VAL A 106 1.57 1.68 7.08
C VAL A 106 1.22 3.15 6.91
N ALA A 107 0.56 3.77 7.90
CA ALA A 107 0.04 5.14 7.86
C ALA A 107 1.03 6.21 7.36
N PRO A 108 2.33 6.19 7.73
CA PRO A 108 3.28 7.18 7.22
C PRO A 108 3.47 7.15 5.70
N TRP A 109 3.17 6.02 5.06
CA TRP A 109 3.37 5.77 3.63
C TRP A 109 2.06 5.70 2.83
N LEU A 110 0.94 6.05 3.47
CA LEU A 110 -0.36 6.08 2.80
C LEU A 110 -0.58 7.45 2.16
N GLU A 111 -0.94 7.41 0.89
CA GLU A 111 -1.51 8.54 0.17
C GLU A 111 -3.00 8.27 -0.07
N ASN A 112 -3.85 9.28 0.04
CA ASN A 112 -5.28 9.10 -0.23
C ASN A 112 -5.51 8.93 -1.74
N ASP A 113 -6.37 7.99 -2.11
CA ASP A 113 -6.84 7.82 -3.48
C ASP A 113 -8.32 8.26 -3.57
N PRO A 114 -8.61 9.52 -3.91
CA PRO A 114 -9.99 10.02 -3.94
C PRO A 114 -10.81 9.36 -5.05
N ASP A 115 -10.20 8.99 -6.17
CA ASP A 115 -10.90 8.41 -7.32
C ASP A 115 -11.38 7.00 -6.98
N MET A 116 -10.48 6.17 -6.45
CA MET A 116 -10.84 4.84 -5.96
C MET A 116 -11.79 4.91 -4.77
N SER A 117 -11.62 5.90 -3.88
CA SER A 117 -12.51 6.07 -2.74
C SER A 117 -13.94 6.38 -3.16
N ALA A 118 -14.11 7.25 -4.17
CA ALA A 118 -15.40 7.56 -4.74
C ALA A 118 -16.00 6.35 -5.47
N ARG A 119 -15.18 5.59 -6.21
CA ARG A 119 -15.61 4.41 -6.96
C ARG A 119 -16.10 3.28 -6.05
N LEU A 120 -15.39 3.01 -4.96
CA LEU A 120 -15.69 1.91 -4.03
C LEU A 120 -16.59 2.33 -2.87
N GLY A 121 -16.86 3.63 -2.70
CA GLY A 121 -17.71 4.17 -1.64
C GLY A 121 -17.09 4.12 -0.24
N ALA A 122 -15.79 3.93 -0.12
CA ALA A 122 -15.07 3.94 1.15
C ALA A 122 -13.60 4.35 0.97
N SER A 123 -12.92 4.71 2.06
CA SER A 123 -11.54 5.18 2.00
C SER A 123 -10.58 4.18 1.36
N CYS A 124 -9.89 4.65 0.32
CA CYS A 124 -8.85 3.94 -0.41
C CYS A 124 -7.56 4.74 -0.37
N TYR A 125 -6.45 4.02 -0.35
CA TYR A 125 -5.12 4.54 -0.16
C TYR A 125 -4.16 3.87 -1.13
N LEU A 126 -3.14 4.62 -1.54
CA LEU A 126 -1.99 4.13 -2.26
C LEU A 126 -0.84 4.00 -1.27
N LEU A 127 -0.24 2.81 -1.22
CA LEU A 127 1.02 2.61 -0.53
C LEU A 127 2.16 2.97 -1.46
N SER A 128 2.72 4.15 -1.25
CA SER A 128 3.82 4.71 -2.03
C SER A 128 4.90 5.23 -1.11
N ARG A 129 6.11 5.42 -1.66
CA ARG A 129 7.20 6.03 -0.88
C ARG A 129 6.74 7.40 -0.43
N GLN A 130 7.05 7.76 0.82
CA GLN A 130 7.04 9.16 1.21
C GLN A 130 7.92 9.93 0.21
N ILE A 131 7.30 10.85 -0.53
CA ILE A 131 8.02 11.96 -1.11
C ILE A 131 8.48 12.77 0.10
N PRO A 132 9.79 13.00 0.32
CA PRO A 132 10.22 13.86 1.40
C PRO A 132 9.54 15.21 1.21
N LEU A 133 8.69 15.59 2.16
CA LEU A 133 8.21 16.96 2.29
C LEU A 133 9.46 17.81 2.51
N GLY A 134 9.82 18.59 1.49
CA GLY A 134 10.85 19.61 1.56
C GLY A 134 10.43 20.78 2.44
#